data_AF-A0A2E3BYQ1-F1
#
_entry.id   AF-A0A2E3BYQ1-F1
#
_cell.length_a   1.000
_cell.length_b   1.000
_cell.length_c   1.000
_cell.angle_alpha   90.00
_cell.angle_beta   90.00
_cell.angle_gamma   90.00
#
_symmetry.space_group_name_H-M   'P 1'
#
loop_
_entity.id
_entity.type
_entity.pdbx_description
1 polymer ?
#
loop_
_entity_poly.entity_id
_entity_poly.type
_entity_poly.pdbx_seq_one_letter_code
_entity_poly.pdbx_strand_id
1 'polypeptide(L)'
;MQYEMYFVSLGFSCHTSYHLKKYGLKKESYPFDWIFSNPEIIIDCLQNDFLEFLNKDNYESIEPYGTLTKVCKHKKYHPIMFMHHDPTNKEDYEYFKRCVTRFRNMLKSDKKKIFIITQINQKKKTNANIKNRICKLDTILKMYTSNYKIIFMNGIHTRFEHTLILKRQNIIFVNYNVKSKSCGKEYKKNKDNEKYHNILLELF
;
A
#
# COMPACT_ATOMS: atom_id res chain seq x y z
N MET A 1 18.70 20.39 -1.33
CA MET A 1 19.23 19.04 -1.59
C MET A 1 18.21 18.02 -1.10
N GLN A 2 17.27 17.63 -1.97
CA GLN A 2 16.21 16.69 -1.62
C GLN A 2 16.73 15.30 -1.99
N TYR A 3 17.02 14.46 -1.00
CA TYR A 3 17.41 13.07 -1.25
C TYR A 3 16.31 12.40 -2.10
N GLU A 4 16.65 12.00 -3.34
CA GLU A 4 15.70 11.37 -4.27
C GLU A 4 15.38 9.94 -3.80
N MET A 5 14.43 9.82 -2.87
CA MET A 5 13.88 8.54 -2.42
C MET A 5 12.46 8.32 -2.94
N TYR A 6 12.08 7.06 -3.09
CA TYR A 6 10.75 6.66 -3.51
C TYR A 6 9.89 6.31 -2.31
N PHE A 7 8.72 6.93 -2.19
CA PHE A 7 7.65 6.49 -1.29
C PHE A 7 6.61 5.73 -2.09
N VAL A 8 6.37 4.49 -1.70
CA VAL A 8 5.57 3.55 -2.49
C VAL A 8 4.55 2.86 -1.60
N SER A 9 3.27 3.10 -1.86
CA SER A 9 2.21 2.30 -1.29
C SER A 9 2.28 0.89 -1.89
N LEU A 10 2.27 -0.13 -1.03
CA LEU A 10 1.99 -1.51 -1.44
C LEU A 10 0.55 -1.91 -1.09
N GLY A 11 -0.31 -0.91 -0.85
CA GLY A 11 -1.74 -1.06 -0.57
C GLY A 11 -2.05 -1.54 0.85
N PHE A 12 -2.75 -2.67 0.90
CA PHE A 12 -3.90 -3.05 1.76
C PHE A 12 -5.10 -2.11 1.71
N SER A 13 -4.91 -0.79 1.65
CA SER A 13 -5.99 0.17 1.46
C SER A 13 -5.51 1.45 0.78
N CYS A 14 -6.44 2.36 0.49
CA CYS A 14 -6.14 3.66 -0.10
C CYS A 14 -5.44 4.63 0.87
N HIS A 15 -5.31 4.27 2.16
CA HIS A 15 -4.87 5.16 3.22
C HIS A 15 -3.45 5.67 2.99
N THR A 16 -2.49 4.77 2.79
CA THR A 16 -1.10 5.13 2.47
C THR A 16 -1.04 6.05 1.24
N SER A 17 -1.69 5.64 0.15
CA SER A 17 -1.68 6.36 -1.13
C SER A 17 -2.25 7.78 -1.00
N TYR A 18 -3.32 7.94 -0.21
CA TYR A 18 -3.92 9.23 0.10
C TYR A 18 -2.97 10.13 0.88
N HIS A 19 -2.37 9.62 1.97
CA HIS A 19 -1.44 10.40 2.78
C HIS A 19 -0.18 10.78 2.00
N LEU A 20 0.43 9.86 1.23
CA LEU A 20 1.59 10.20 0.41
C LEU A 20 1.29 11.31 -0.61
N LYS A 21 0.09 11.31 -1.20
CA LYS A 21 -0.37 12.39 -2.08
C LYS A 21 -0.60 13.69 -1.31
N LYS A 22 -1.31 13.64 -0.18
CA LYS A 22 -1.65 14.80 0.67
C LYS A 22 -0.41 15.57 1.14
N TYR A 23 0.67 14.85 1.46
CA TYR A 23 1.91 15.43 1.96
C TYR A 23 3.00 15.61 0.88
N GLY A 24 2.68 15.47 -0.41
CA GLY A 24 3.64 15.69 -1.49
C GLY A 24 4.80 14.70 -1.56
N LEU A 25 4.70 13.56 -0.87
CA LEU A 25 5.74 12.50 -0.86
C LEU A 25 5.65 11.59 -2.09
N LYS A 26 4.52 11.63 -2.80
CA LYS A 26 4.25 10.79 -3.96
C LYS A 26 4.76 11.44 -5.25
N LYS A 27 5.82 10.88 -5.84
CA LYS A 27 6.37 11.32 -7.14
C LYS A 27 5.52 10.87 -8.33
N GLU A 28 5.08 9.61 -8.32
CA GLU A 28 4.25 9.01 -9.37
C GLU A 28 3.28 7.99 -8.75
N SER A 29 2.31 7.51 -9.53
CA SER A 29 1.46 6.37 -9.16
C SER A 29 2.07 5.03 -9.58
N TYR A 30 1.89 4.04 -8.72
CA TYR A 30 2.33 2.66 -8.81
C TYR A 30 1.13 1.68 -8.72
N PRO A 31 1.29 0.40 -9.07
CA PRO A 31 0.19 -0.54 -9.28
C PRO A 31 -0.69 -0.78 -8.06
N PHE A 32 -0.13 -0.62 -6.86
CA PHE A 32 -0.82 -0.87 -5.59
C PHE A 32 -1.40 0.38 -4.95
N ASP A 33 -1.35 1.51 -5.66
CA ASP A 33 -2.09 2.70 -5.27
C ASP A 33 -3.57 2.55 -5.57
N TRP A 34 -4.42 3.05 -4.68
CA TRP A 34 -5.88 3.12 -4.87
C TRP A 34 -6.59 1.76 -5.05
N ILE A 35 -5.94 0.67 -4.65
CA ILE A 35 -6.49 -0.69 -4.73
C ILE A 35 -6.39 -1.44 -3.41
N PHE A 36 -7.14 -2.53 -3.29
CA PHE A 36 -6.94 -3.52 -2.24
C PHE A 36 -5.96 -4.61 -2.69
N SER A 37 -4.92 -4.80 -1.88
CA SER A 37 -3.85 -5.78 -2.08
C SER A 37 -3.43 -6.36 -0.74
N ASN A 38 -2.64 -7.43 -0.75
CA ASN A 38 -2.04 -7.99 0.44
C ASN A 38 -0.65 -8.55 0.07
N PRO A 39 0.17 -8.99 1.06
CA PRO A 39 1.50 -9.53 0.77
C PRO A 39 1.52 -10.63 -0.30
N GLU A 40 0.54 -11.52 -0.33
CA GLU A 40 0.44 -12.63 -1.29
C GLU A 40 0.17 -12.13 -2.70
N ILE A 41 -0.75 -11.17 -2.87
CA ILE A 41 -1.00 -10.53 -4.17
C ILE A 41 0.26 -9.84 -4.67
N ILE A 42 0.96 -9.09 -3.81
CA ILE A 42 2.20 -8.40 -4.20
C ILE A 42 3.27 -9.40 -4.61
N ILE A 43 3.44 -10.49 -3.84
CA ILE A 43 4.39 -11.55 -4.15
C ILE A 43 4.06 -12.19 -5.51
N ASP A 44 2.80 -12.55 -5.76
CA ASP A 44 2.38 -13.16 -7.02
C ASP A 44 2.63 -12.21 -8.20
N CYS A 45 2.28 -10.91 -8.06
CA CYS A 45 2.59 -9.89 -9.07
C CYS A 45 4.10 -9.77 -9.35
N LEU A 46 4.96 -9.85 -8.32
CA LEU A 46 6.40 -9.80 -8.53
C LEU A 46 6.90 -11.07 -9.25
N GLN A 47 6.42 -12.25 -8.83
CA GLN A 47 6.87 -13.54 -9.34
C GLN A 47 6.44 -13.82 -10.78
N ASN A 48 5.26 -13.34 -11.20
CA ASN A 48 4.79 -13.46 -12.57
C ASN A 48 5.00 -12.17 -13.39
N ASP A 49 5.82 -11.23 -12.91
CA ASP A 49 6.05 -9.93 -13.54
C ASP A 49 4.74 -9.25 -14.01
N PHE A 50 3.75 -9.17 -13.12
CA PHE A 50 2.45 -8.52 -13.34
C PHE A 50 1.62 -9.09 -14.50
N LEU A 51 1.95 -10.27 -15.03
CA LEU A 51 1.20 -10.90 -16.13
C LEU A 51 -0.28 -11.09 -15.75
N GLU A 52 -0.54 -11.64 -14.57
CA GLU A 52 -1.90 -11.88 -14.09
C GLU A 52 -2.62 -10.58 -13.71
N PHE A 53 -1.88 -9.65 -13.11
CA PHE A 53 -2.40 -8.34 -12.72
C PHE A 53 -2.88 -7.53 -13.92
N LEU A 54 -2.21 -7.64 -15.08
CA LEU A 54 -2.54 -6.93 -16.33
C LEU A 54 -3.36 -7.78 -17.32
N ASN A 55 -3.76 -8.99 -16.93
CA ASN A 55 -4.61 -9.84 -17.76
C ASN A 55 -6.06 -9.34 -17.72
N LYS A 56 -6.58 -8.91 -18.87
CA LYS A 56 -7.95 -8.39 -19.00
C LYS A 56 -9.02 -9.41 -18.66
N ASP A 57 -8.75 -10.70 -18.86
CA ASP A 57 -9.71 -11.76 -18.54
C ASP A 57 -9.94 -11.88 -17.04
N ASN A 58 -9.03 -11.36 -16.22
CA ASN A 58 -9.18 -11.29 -14.78
C ASN A 58 -10.07 -10.11 -14.32
N TYR A 59 -10.41 -9.16 -15.18
CA TYR A 59 -11.22 -8.00 -14.80
C TYR A 59 -12.71 -8.26 -15.02
N GLU A 60 -13.51 -7.73 -14.11
CA GLU A 60 -14.96 -7.80 -14.16
C GLU A 60 -15.51 -6.55 -13.49
N SER A 61 -16.17 -5.67 -14.26
CA SER A 61 -16.83 -4.48 -13.72
C SER A 61 -17.87 -4.91 -12.69
N ILE A 62 -17.95 -4.14 -11.61
CA ILE A 62 -18.97 -4.34 -10.60
C ILE A 62 -19.90 -3.12 -10.66
N GLU A 63 -21.20 -3.38 -10.54
CA GLU A 63 -22.19 -2.32 -10.40
C GLU A 63 -21.78 -1.35 -9.28
N PRO A 64 -21.85 -0.03 -9.53
CA PRO A 64 -21.60 0.98 -8.51
C PRO A 64 -22.42 0.72 -7.23
N TYR A 65 -21.78 0.86 -6.08
CA TYR A 65 -22.48 0.72 -4.79
C TYR A 65 -22.17 1.90 -3.86
N GLY A 66 -23.22 2.57 -3.40
CA GLY A 66 -23.13 3.76 -2.57
C GLY A 66 -22.40 4.89 -3.29
N THR A 67 -21.26 5.32 -2.75
CA THR A 67 -20.44 6.41 -3.31
C THR A 67 -19.34 5.92 -4.26
N LEU A 68 -19.24 4.62 -4.51
CA LEU A 68 -18.21 4.03 -5.36
C LEU A 68 -18.71 3.91 -6.79
N THR A 69 -18.17 4.73 -7.69
CA THR A 69 -18.64 4.86 -9.08
C THR A 69 -17.79 4.10 -10.12
N LYS A 70 -16.58 3.67 -9.75
CA LYS A 70 -15.65 2.91 -10.61
C LYS A 70 -15.04 1.77 -9.81
N VAL A 71 -15.76 0.67 -9.73
CA VAL A 71 -15.35 -0.52 -8.98
C VAL A 71 -15.16 -1.69 -9.91
N CYS A 72 -14.05 -2.41 -9.76
CA CYS A 72 -13.77 -3.61 -10.54
C CYS A 72 -13.18 -4.72 -9.67
N LYS A 73 -13.65 -5.94 -9.94
CA LYS A 73 -13.14 -7.18 -9.37
C LYS A 73 -11.92 -7.64 -10.14
N HIS A 74 -11.01 -8.30 -9.44
CA HIS A 74 -9.98 -9.12 -10.06
C HIS A 74 -10.22 -10.58 -9.70
N LYS A 75 -10.64 -11.40 -10.69
CA LYS A 75 -11.06 -12.79 -10.50
C LYS A 75 -10.05 -13.64 -9.71
N LYS A 76 -8.75 -13.42 -9.94
CA LYS A 76 -7.66 -14.09 -9.19
C LYS A 76 -7.40 -13.54 -7.79
N TYR A 77 -7.58 -12.23 -7.56
CA TYR A 77 -6.94 -11.56 -6.42
C TYR A 77 -7.92 -11.03 -5.37
N HIS A 78 -8.94 -10.29 -5.78
CA HIS A 78 -9.84 -9.65 -4.82
C HIS A 78 -11.20 -9.34 -5.47
N PRO A 79 -12.32 -9.65 -4.78
CA PRO A 79 -13.67 -9.41 -5.30
C PRO A 79 -13.98 -7.93 -5.52
N ILE A 80 -13.22 -7.03 -4.89
CA ILE A 80 -13.38 -5.57 -5.01
C ILE A 80 -11.97 -4.96 -5.05
N MET A 81 -11.19 -5.24 -6.09
CA MET A 81 -9.77 -4.88 -6.09
C MET A 81 -9.57 -3.39 -6.37
N PHE A 82 -10.20 -2.90 -7.43
CA PHE A 82 -10.03 -1.55 -7.93
C PHE A 82 -11.20 -0.71 -7.42
N MET A 83 -10.94 0.21 -6.49
CA MET A 83 -11.98 1.00 -5.80
C MET A 83 -12.24 2.37 -6.45
N HIS A 84 -11.37 2.76 -7.37
CA HIS A 84 -11.35 4.10 -7.98
C HIS A 84 -11.09 4.07 -9.49
N HIS A 85 -11.03 2.87 -10.08
CA HIS A 85 -10.72 2.62 -11.48
C HIS A 85 -11.47 1.36 -11.92
N ASP A 86 -11.78 1.27 -13.20
CA ASP A 86 -12.35 0.08 -13.83
C ASP A 86 -11.51 -0.33 -15.06
N PRO A 87 -10.46 -1.15 -14.89
CA PRO A 87 -9.56 -1.53 -15.97
C PRO A 87 -10.19 -2.40 -17.07
N THR A 88 -11.49 -2.69 -17.02
CA THR A 88 -12.22 -3.19 -18.21
C THR A 88 -12.27 -2.15 -19.33
N ASN A 89 -12.24 -0.86 -18.97
CA ASN A 89 -12.15 0.23 -19.94
C ASN A 89 -10.68 0.55 -20.31
N LYS A 90 -10.49 1.09 -21.52
CA LYS A 90 -9.15 1.34 -22.10
C LYS A 90 -8.34 2.35 -21.27
N GLU A 91 -8.97 3.38 -20.74
CA GLU A 91 -8.29 4.48 -20.03
C GLU A 91 -7.64 3.96 -18.74
N ASP A 92 -8.42 3.28 -17.92
CA ASP A 92 -7.98 2.73 -16.63
C ASP A 92 -7.00 1.56 -16.84
N TYR A 93 -7.18 0.77 -17.90
CA TYR A 93 -6.20 -0.26 -18.27
C TYR A 93 -4.82 0.35 -18.59
N GLU A 94 -4.78 1.38 -19.43
CA GLU A 94 -3.53 2.05 -19.78
C GLU A 94 -2.93 2.79 -18.58
N TYR A 95 -3.75 3.27 -17.64
CA TYR A 95 -3.28 3.78 -16.35
C TYR A 95 -2.48 2.72 -15.58
N PHE A 96 -3.03 1.52 -15.41
CA PHE A 96 -2.33 0.46 -14.68
C PHE A 96 -1.10 -0.05 -15.41
N LYS A 97 -1.11 -0.13 -16.76
CA LYS A 97 0.11 -0.41 -17.54
C LYS A 97 1.22 0.60 -17.26
N ARG A 98 0.91 1.90 -17.28
CA ARG A 98 1.91 2.95 -16.93
C ARG A 98 2.42 2.79 -15.49
N CYS A 99 1.53 2.50 -14.55
CA CYS A 99 1.90 2.27 -13.15
C CYS A 99 2.86 1.08 -13.00
N VAL A 100 2.59 -0.03 -13.68
CA VAL A 100 3.47 -1.22 -13.68
C VAL A 100 4.83 -0.91 -14.29
N THR A 101 4.87 -0.22 -15.43
CA THR A 101 6.14 0.21 -16.04
C THR A 101 6.97 1.08 -15.09
N ARG A 102 6.34 2.07 -14.44
CA ARG A 102 7.00 2.93 -13.44
C ARG A 102 7.52 2.14 -12.25
N PHE A 103 6.74 1.18 -11.75
CA PHE A 103 7.14 0.35 -10.63
C PHE A 103 8.33 -0.53 -10.98
N ARG A 104 8.34 -1.16 -12.16
CA ARG A 104 9.49 -1.92 -12.65
C ARG A 104 10.75 -1.06 -12.74
N ASN A 105 10.64 0.15 -13.27
CA ASN A 105 11.76 1.08 -13.37
C ASN A 105 12.26 1.50 -11.97
N MET A 106 11.34 1.79 -11.05
CA MET A 106 11.65 2.14 -9.67
C MET A 106 12.36 0.98 -8.95
N LEU A 107 11.91 -0.27 -9.12
CA LEU A 107 12.58 -1.44 -8.53
C LEU A 107 14.03 -1.60 -8.99
N LYS A 108 14.32 -1.30 -10.27
CA LYS A 108 15.67 -1.38 -10.85
C LYS A 108 16.60 -0.22 -10.44
N SER A 109 16.05 0.90 -9.96
CA SER A 109 16.85 2.04 -9.51
C SER A 109 17.68 1.67 -8.27
N ASP A 110 18.83 2.30 -8.08
CA ASP A 110 19.67 2.23 -6.88
C ASP A 110 19.21 3.17 -5.74
N LYS A 111 18.33 4.13 -6.06
CA LYS A 111 17.76 5.09 -5.11
C LYS A 111 17.03 4.41 -3.95
N LYS A 112 16.99 5.06 -2.80
CA LYS A 112 16.32 4.52 -1.60
C LYS A 112 14.82 4.36 -1.83
N LYS A 113 14.23 3.25 -1.41
CA LYS A 113 12.79 2.94 -1.55
C LYS A 113 12.15 2.67 -0.20
N ILE A 114 11.04 3.34 0.08
CA ILE A 114 10.24 3.15 1.27
C ILE A 114 8.90 2.56 0.84
N PHE A 115 8.76 1.24 0.99
CA PHE A 115 7.52 0.52 0.78
C PHE A 115 6.65 0.60 2.03
N ILE A 116 5.40 1.01 1.89
CA ILE A 116 4.51 1.22 3.04
C ILE A 116 3.23 0.40 2.86
N ILE A 117 2.91 -0.39 3.88
CA ILE A 117 1.64 -1.13 4.00
C ILE A 117 0.95 -0.67 5.28
N THR A 118 -0.30 -0.23 5.17
CA THR A 118 -1.06 0.26 6.32
C THR A 118 -2.33 -0.54 6.54
N GLN A 119 -2.44 -1.20 7.70
CA GLN A 119 -3.71 -1.70 8.22
C GLN A 119 -4.36 -0.61 9.08
N ILE A 120 -5.63 -0.32 8.78
CA ILE A 120 -6.44 0.65 9.53
C ILE A 120 -7.49 -0.04 10.37
N ASN A 121 -8.02 0.67 11.38
CA ASN A 121 -9.14 0.25 12.21
C ASN A 121 -8.92 -1.08 12.94
N GLN A 122 -7.67 -1.43 13.24
CA GLN A 122 -7.35 -2.68 13.92
C GLN A 122 -7.72 -2.58 15.41
N LYS A 123 -8.02 -3.71 16.03
CA LYS A 123 -8.35 -3.78 17.47
C LYS A 123 -7.17 -4.27 18.33
N LYS A 124 -6.18 -4.90 17.71
CA LYS A 124 -5.07 -5.56 18.37
C LYS A 124 -3.76 -5.24 17.67
N LYS A 125 -2.66 -5.48 18.39
CA LYS A 125 -1.31 -5.39 17.83
C LYS A 125 -1.10 -6.42 16.73
N THR A 126 -0.12 -6.16 15.87
CA THR A 126 0.35 -7.04 14.80
C THR A 126 0.66 -8.44 15.33
N ASN A 127 -0.03 -9.46 14.82
CA ASN A 127 0.16 -10.86 15.23
C ASN A 127 1.32 -11.55 14.47
N ALA A 128 1.66 -12.78 14.86
CA ALA A 128 2.76 -13.54 14.25
C ALA A 128 2.50 -13.86 12.76
N ASN A 129 1.26 -14.18 12.39
CA ASN A 129 0.91 -14.52 11.00
C ASN A 129 1.22 -13.36 10.05
N ILE A 130 0.75 -12.14 10.36
CA ILE A 130 1.03 -10.99 9.50
C ILE A 130 2.52 -10.64 9.48
N LYS A 131 3.24 -10.79 10.61
CA LYS A 131 4.71 -10.63 10.63
C LYS A 131 5.39 -11.61 9.67
N ASN A 132 4.96 -12.87 9.66
CA ASN A 132 5.50 -13.90 8.77
C ASN A 132 5.22 -13.57 7.30
N ARG A 133 4.01 -13.10 6.96
CA ARG A 133 3.65 -12.66 5.60
C ARG A 133 4.52 -11.49 5.13
N ILE A 134 4.78 -10.50 5.99
CA ILE A 134 5.68 -9.38 5.68
C ILE A 134 7.13 -9.84 5.56
N CYS A 135 7.59 -10.79 6.39
CA CYS A 135 8.93 -11.38 6.23
C CYS A 135 9.06 -12.16 4.91
N LYS A 136 8.02 -12.88 4.49
CA LYS A 136 8.00 -13.55 3.18
C LYS A 136 8.09 -12.54 2.03
N LEU A 137 7.33 -11.44 2.13
CA LEU A 137 7.40 -10.35 1.15
C LEU A 137 8.80 -9.73 1.10
N ASP A 138 9.46 -9.51 2.25
CA ASP A 138 10.85 -9.04 2.29
C ASP A 138 11.79 -10.00 1.57
N THR A 139 11.71 -11.31 1.85
CA THR A 139 12.54 -12.32 1.17
C THR A 139 12.38 -12.26 -0.35
N ILE A 140 11.15 -12.13 -0.85
CA ILE A 140 10.89 -12.02 -2.28
C ILE A 140 11.40 -10.68 -2.83
N LEU A 141 11.10 -9.55 -2.18
CA LEU A 141 11.53 -8.22 -2.64
C LEU A 141 13.06 -8.09 -2.77
N LYS A 142 13.85 -8.76 -1.92
CA LYS A 142 15.32 -8.81 -2.04
C LYS A 142 15.80 -9.33 -3.39
N MET A 143 14.99 -10.14 -4.07
CA MET A 143 15.33 -10.69 -5.39
C MET A 143 15.10 -9.68 -6.53
N TYR A 144 14.27 -8.65 -6.32
CA TYR A 144 13.82 -7.72 -7.37
C TYR A 144 14.32 -6.29 -7.19
N THR A 145 14.80 -5.92 -5.99
CA THR A 145 15.28 -4.56 -5.73
C THR A 145 16.28 -4.51 -4.58
N SER A 146 17.05 -3.42 -4.54
CA SER A 146 18.01 -3.09 -3.50
C SER A 146 17.68 -1.75 -2.83
N ASN A 147 18.42 -1.42 -1.76
CA ASN A 147 18.31 -0.14 -1.04
C ASN A 147 16.86 0.22 -0.66
N TYR A 148 16.19 -0.65 0.09
CA TYR A 148 14.80 -0.44 0.47
C TYR A 148 14.52 -0.71 1.95
N LYS A 149 13.41 -0.15 2.43
CA LYS A 149 12.74 -0.50 3.68
C LYS A 149 11.27 -0.79 3.44
N ILE A 150 10.72 -1.71 4.22
CA ILE A 150 9.28 -1.99 4.33
C ILE A 150 8.81 -1.45 5.67
N ILE A 151 7.88 -0.50 5.65
CA ILE A 151 7.19 -0.01 6.84
C ILE A 151 5.81 -0.64 6.87
N PHE A 152 5.58 -1.50 7.86
CA PHE A 152 4.26 -2.06 8.14
C PHE A 152 3.62 -1.26 9.27
N MET A 153 2.61 -0.47 8.92
CA MET A 153 1.85 0.41 9.80
C MET A 153 0.57 -0.30 10.26
N ASN A 154 0.40 -0.49 11.57
CA ASN A 154 -0.79 -1.07 12.17
C ASN A 154 -1.51 -0.03 13.06
N GLY A 155 -2.54 0.59 12.50
CA GLY A 155 -3.36 1.60 13.19
C GLY A 155 -4.44 0.96 14.06
N ILE A 156 -4.27 1.04 15.37
CA ILE A 156 -5.13 0.43 16.37
C ILE A 156 -6.13 1.45 16.92
N HIS A 157 -7.42 1.23 16.72
CA HIS A 157 -8.45 2.12 17.24
C HIS A 157 -8.69 1.85 18.74
N THR A 158 -8.29 2.79 19.58
CA THR A 158 -8.39 2.69 21.04
C THR A 158 -8.35 4.07 21.71
N ARG A 159 -8.73 4.13 22.99
CA ARG A 159 -8.72 5.37 23.78
C ARG A 159 -7.31 5.78 24.25
N PHE A 160 -6.37 4.85 24.28
CA PHE A 160 -5.01 5.05 24.79
C PHE A 160 -4.07 5.57 23.72
N GLU A 161 -3.10 6.39 24.10
CA GLU A 161 -2.03 6.82 23.21
C GLU A 161 -0.78 5.97 23.46
N HIS A 162 -0.37 5.26 22.42
CA HIS A 162 0.85 4.47 22.44
C HIS A 162 1.33 4.28 21.01
N THR A 163 2.64 4.23 20.83
CA THR A 163 3.31 3.86 19.58
C THR A 163 4.45 2.92 19.91
N LEU A 164 4.50 1.78 19.23
CA LEU A 164 5.57 0.79 19.36
C LEU A 164 6.20 0.56 17.99
N ILE A 165 7.52 0.75 17.92
CA ILE A 165 8.31 0.56 16.70
C ILE A 165 9.27 -0.60 16.94
N LEU A 166 9.22 -1.60 16.07
CA LEU A 166 10.13 -2.74 16.06
C LEU A 166 10.86 -2.78 14.71
N LYS A 167 12.18 -2.61 14.74
CA LYS A 167 13.04 -2.66 13.54
C LYS A 167 13.66 -4.05 13.41
N ARG A 168 13.62 -4.63 12.20
CA ARG A 168 14.24 -5.92 11.86
C ARG A 168 14.76 -5.88 10.43
N GLN A 169 16.08 -5.78 10.25
CA GLN A 169 16.73 -5.69 8.93
C GLN A 169 16.09 -4.61 8.04
N ASN A 170 15.38 -5.00 6.97
CA ASN A 170 14.70 -4.12 6.03
C ASN A 170 13.25 -3.79 6.44
N ILE A 171 12.75 -4.36 7.53
CA ILE A 171 11.36 -4.23 7.95
C ILE A 171 11.27 -3.36 9.21
N ILE A 172 10.29 -2.47 9.24
CA ILE A 172 9.90 -1.68 10.41
C ILE A 172 8.43 -1.96 10.68
N PHE A 173 8.13 -2.61 11.80
CA PHE A 173 6.76 -2.81 12.27
C PHE A 173 6.38 -1.67 13.22
N VAL A 174 5.31 -0.96 12.90
CA VAL A 174 4.78 0.14 13.70
C VAL A 174 3.38 -0.24 14.18
N ASN A 175 3.18 -0.28 15.49
CA ASN A 175 1.86 -0.35 16.09
C ASN A 175 1.56 1.01 16.71
N TYR A 176 0.59 1.73 16.19
CA TYR A 176 0.24 3.06 16.70
C TYR A 176 -1.26 3.13 17.00
N ASN A 177 -1.57 3.70 18.15
CA ASN A 177 -2.96 3.88 18.56
C ASN A 177 -3.53 5.17 17.98
N VAL A 178 -4.79 5.12 17.57
CA VAL A 178 -5.58 6.24 17.05
C VAL A 178 -6.93 6.31 17.76
N LYS A 179 -7.45 7.52 17.94
CA LYS A 179 -8.72 7.77 18.66
C LYS A 179 -9.95 7.83 17.75
N SER A 180 -9.77 7.65 16.45
CA SER A 180 -10.85 7.63 15.48
C SER A 180 -10.64 6.57 14.41
N LYS A 181 -11.75 6.18 13.77
CA LYS A 181 -11.72 5.26 12.64
C LYS A 181 -11.30 5.99 11.37
N SER A 182 -10.62 5.26 10.48
CA SER A 182 -10.39 5.68 9.10
C SER A 182 -11.52 5.24 8.19
N CYS A 183 -11.86 6.10 7.22
CA CYS A 183 -12.78 5.82 6.11
C CYS A 183 -12.11 5.10 4.92
N GLY A 184 -10.86 4.64 5.08
CA GLY A 184 -10.08 4.04 3.99
C GLY A 184 -9.07 5.01 3.36
N LYS A 185 -9.29 6.33 3.46
CA LYS A 185 -8.35 7.37 2.98
C LYS A 185 -7.63 8.07 4.12
N GLU A 186 -8.37 8.49 5.13
CA GLU A 186 -7.84 9.20 6.31
C GLU A 186 -8.66 8.88 7.55
N TYR A 187 -8.17 9.24 8.73
CA TYR A 187 -8.86 9.17 10.01
C TYR A 187 -9.86 10.32 10.17
N LYS A 188 -10.97 10.07 10.87
CA LYS A 188 -12.01 11.10 11.13
C LYS A 188 -11.48 12.29 11.93
N LYS A 189 -10.51 12.08 12.84
CA LYS A 189 -9.87 13.17 13.60
C LYS A 189 -8.54 13.54 12.95
N ASN A 190 -8.33 14.83 12.67
CA ASN A 190 -7.09 15.31 12.04
C ASN A 190 -5.83 14.98 12.85
N LYS A 191 -5.91 15.00 14.19
CA LYS A 191 -4.80 14.60 15.07
C LYS A 191 -4.29 13.18 14.81
N ASP A 192 -5.16 12.24 14.43
CA ASP A 192 -4.74 10.88 14.08
C ASP A 192 -4.04 10.84 12.70
N ASN A 193 -4.41 11.74 11.78
CA ASN A 193 -3.73 11.91 10.48
C ASN A 193 -2.35 12.55 10.64
N GLU A 194 -2.24 13.59 11.48
CA GLU A 194 -0.97 14.22 11.86
C GLU A 194 -0.06 13.19 12.54
N LYS A 195 -0.59 12.38 13.46
CA LYS A 195 0.17 11.30 14.08
C LYS A 195 0.71 10.28 13.07
N TYR A 196 -0.12 9.85 12.11
CA TYR A 196 0.32 8.96 11.04
C TYR A 196 1.48 9.58 10.24
N HIS A 197 1.36 10.86 9.90
CA HIS A 197 2.39 11.58 9.15
C HIS A 197 3.68 11.75 9.96
N ASN A 198 3.60 12.17 11.22
CA ASN A 198 4.77 12.37 12.08
C ASN A 198 5.55 11.07 12.28
N ILE A 199 4.85 9.94 12.50
CA ILE A 199 5.49 8.62 12.56
C ILE A 199 6.25 8.30 11.27
N LEU A 200 5.66 8.62 10.11
CA LEU A 200 6.36 8.44 8.85
C LEU A 200 7.62 9.32 8.83
N LEU A 201 7.50 10.63 9.07
CA LEU A 201 8.64 11.57 9.08
C LEU A 201 9.77 11.13 10.03
N GLU A 202 9.46 10.60 11.21
CA GLU A 202 10.47 10.13 12.17
C GLU A 202 11.27 8.91 11.68
N LEU A 203 10.77 8.18 10.67
CA LEU A 203 11.40 6.97 10.14
C LEU A 203 12.35 7.23 8.96
N PHE A 204 12.42 8.44 8.41
CA PHE A 204 13.23 8.77 7.24
C PHE A 204 13.94 10.12 7.30
#